data_AF-A0A5I1NCH2-F1
#
_entry.id   AF-A0A5I1NCH2-F1
#
_cell.length_a   1.000
_cell.length_b   1.000
_cell.length_c   1.000
_cell.angle_alpha   90.00
_cell.angle_beta   90.00
_cell.angle_gamma   90.00
#
_symmetry.space_group_name_H-M   'P 1'
#
loop_
_entity.id
_entity.type
_entity.pdbx_description
1 polymer ?
#
loop_
_entity_poly.entity_id
_entity_poly.type
_entity_poly.pdbx_seq_one_letter_code
_entity_poly.pdbx_strand_id
1 'polypeptide(L)' 'MIDKDWHPADIIAGLRKKGTSLAAVSRKAGLSSSTLANALTRHWPKGERLIAEELGVTPEQIWPSRYRKPEYR' A
#
# COMPACT_ATOMS: atom_id res chain seq x y z
N MET A 1 13.66 -8.10 14.85
CA MET A 1 12.36 -7.46 15.06
C MET A 1 11.63 -7.46 13.74
N ILE A 2 10.45 -8.10 13.66
CA ILE A 2 9.62 -8.03 12.45
C ILE A 2 9.09 -6.60 12.42
N ASP A 3 9.48 -5.84 11.40
CA ASP A 3 8.98 -4.49 11.19
C ASP A 3 7.48 -4.59 10.88
N LYS A 4 6.67 -3.72 11.49
CA LYS A 4 5.21 -3.89 11.49
C LYS A 4 4.63 -3.13 10.30
N ASP A 5 3.77 -3.82 9.54
CA ASP A 5 3.02 -3.20 8.46
C ASP A 5 2.24 -1.96 8.95
N TRP A 6 2.16 -0.95 8.09
CA TRP A 6 1.40 0.26 8.38
C TRP A 6 -0.06 -0.08 8.63
N HIS A 7 -0.68 0.66 9.55
CA HIS A 7 -2.11 0.51 9.75
C HIS A 7 -2.86 1.00 8.50
N PRO A 8 -3.93 0.32 8.04
CA PRO A 8 -4.71 0.76 6.88
C PRO A 8 -5.19 2.22 6.98
N ALA A 9 -5.50 2.67 8.20
CA ALA A 9 -5.89 4.06 8.46
C ALA A 9 -4.75 5.06 8.20
N ASP A 10 -3.50 4.71 8.50
CA ASP A 10 -2.33 5.57 8.25
C ASP A 10 -2.04 5.69 6.75
N ILE A 11 -2.23 4.61 6.00
CA ILE A 11 -2.13 4.61 4.53
C ILE A 11 -3.20 5.56 3.94
N ILE A 12 -4.46 5.42 4.39
CA ILE A 12 -5.56 6.29 3.96
C ILE A 12 -5.30 7.75 4.35
N ALA A 13 -4.80 7.99 5.57
CA ALA A 13 -4.47 9.33 6.04
C ALA A 13 -3.31 9.93 5.22
N GLY A 14 -2.28 9.15 4.89
CA GLY A 14 -1.17 9.56 4.03
C GLY A 14 -1.64 9.97 2.63
N LEU A 15 -2.53 9.18 2.03
CA LEU A 15 -3.13 9.50 0.73
C LEU A 15 -3.94 10.79 0.80
N ARG A 16 -4.77 10.96 1.84
CA ARG A 16 -5.56 12.18 2.06
C ARG A 16 -4.70 13.42 2.29
N LYS A 17 -3.59 13.29 3.04
CA LYS A 17 -2.62 14.38 3.25
C LYS A 17 -1.97 14.84 1.95
N LYS A 18 -1.82 13.95 0.97
CA LYS A 18 -1.37 14.27 -0.39
C LYS A 18 -2.49 14.77 -1.32
N GLY A 19 -3.72 14.93 -0.82
CA GLY A 19 -4.87 15.33 -1.62
C GLY A 19 -5.43 14.24 -2.53
N THR A 20 -5.05 12.97 -2.32
CA THR A 20 -5.56 11.82 -3.07
C THR A 20 -6.36 10.87 -2.19
N SER A 21 -6.97 9.84 -2.78
CA SER A 21 -7.73 8.81 -2.08
C SER A 21 -7.56 7.47 -2.80
N LEU A 22 -7.76 6.35 -2.10
CA LEU A 22 -7.73 5.01 -2.71
C LEU A 22 -8.59 4.91 -3.97
N ALA A 23 -9.79 5.51 -3.96
CA ALA A 23 -10.66 5.52 -5.13
C ALA A 23 -10.10 6.37 -6.28
N ALA A 24 -9.41 7.47 -5.99
CA ALA A 24 -8.72 8.26 -7.02
C ALA A 24 -7.53 7.50 -7.61
N VAL A 25 -6.74 6.82 -6.77
CA VAL A 25 -5.63 5.97 -7.23
C VAL A 25 -6.13 4.79 -8.07
N SER A 26 -7.21 4.13 -7.65
CA SER A 26 -7.85 3.06 -8.43
C SER A 26 -8.27 3.55 -9.82
N ARG A 27 -8.93 4.72 -9.90
CA ARG A 27 -9.34 5.32 -11.17
C ARG A 27 -8.15 5.68 -12.05
N LYS A 28 -7.08 6.24 -11.48
CA LYS A 28 -5.83 6.55 -12.20
C LYS A 28 -5.18 5.29 -12.79
N ALA A 29 -5.30 4.17 -12.10
CA ALA A 29 -4.81 2.86 -12.55
C ALA A 29 -5.78 2.13 -13.51
N GLY A 30 -6.94 2.71 -13.87
CA GLY A 30 -7.94 2.06 -14.71
C GLY A 30 -8.67 0.91 -14.03
N LEU A 31 -8.67 0.87 -12.70
CA LEU A 31 -9.30 -0.18 -11.90
C LEU A 31 -10.61 0.29 -11.26
N SER A 32 -11.46 -0.66 -10.88
CA SER A 32 -12.64 -0.36 -10.07
C SER A 32 -12.23 0.27 -8.73
N SER A 33 -13.01 1.23 -8.25
CA SER A 33 -12.76 1.97 -7.00
C SER A 33 -12.57 1.08 -5.77
N SER A 34 -13.12 -0.14 -5.79
CA SER A 34 -13.00 -1.12 -4.71
C SER A 34 -11.82 -2.09 -4.86
N THR A 35 -11.24 -2.23 -6.05
CA THR A 35 -10.15 -3.19 -6.29
C THR A 35 -8.91 -2.86 -5.47
N LEU A 36 -8.56 -1.58 -5.34
CA LEU A 36 -7.37 -1.15 -4.59
C LEU A 36 -7.52 -1.28 -3.07
N ALA A 37 -8.76 -1.30 -2.55
CA ALA A 37 -9.01 -1.54 -1.13
C ALA A 37 -8.57 -2.97 -0.71
N ASN A 38 -8.61 -3.93 -1.64
CA ASN A 38 -8.14 -5.30 -1.37
C ASN A 38 -6.63 -5.37 -1.10
N ALA A 39 -5.84 -4.40 -1.59
CA ALA A 39 -4.40 -4.34 -1.34
C ALA A 39 -4.06 -4.06 0.13
N LEU A 40 -5.00 -3.50 0.90
CA LEU A 40 -4.79 -3.23 2.33
C LEU A 40 -4.84 -4.50 3.18
N THR A 41 -5.60 -5.50 2.73
CA THR A 41 -5.84 -6.74 3.49
C THR A 41 -5.09 -7.93 2.91
N ARG A 42 -5.06 -8.06 1.58
CA ARG A 42 -4.44 -9.18 0.87
C ARG A 42 -3.13 -8.74 0.22
N HIS A 43 -2.16 -9.67 0.17
CA HIS A 43 -0.91 -9.41 -0.54
C HIS A 43 -1.21 -9.25 -2.02
N TRP A 44 -1.04 -8.03 -2.52
CA TRP A 44 -1.29 -7.72 -3.92
C TRP A 44 -0.22 -6.77 -4.44
N PRO A 45 0.92 -7.30 -4.94
CA PRO A 45 2.10 -6.50 -5.27
C PRO A 45 1.84 -5.33 -6.22
N LYS A 46 0.92 -5.49 -7.18
CA LYS A 46 0.56 -4.43 -8.13
C LYS A 46 -0.21 -3.30 -7.45
N GLY A 47 -1.16 -3.61 -6.57
CA GLY A 47 -1.93 -2.61 -5.83
C GLY A 47 -1.11 -1.93 -4.75
N GLU A 48 -0.29 -2.69 -4.04
CA GLU A 48 0.66 -2.19 -3.03
C GLU A 48 1.62 -1.18 -3.66
N ARG A 49 2.15 -1.48 -4.85
CA ARG A 49 3.01 -0.56 -5.61
C ARG A 49 2.30 0.74 -5.99
N LEU A 50 1.07 0.69 -6.50
CA LEU A 50 0.30 1.89 -6.86
C LEU A 50 0.07 2.82 -5.66
N ILE A 51 -0.24 2.24 -4.49
CA ILE A 51 -0.41 3.00 -3.25
C ILE A 51 0.94 3.62 -2.82
N ALA A 52 2.01 2.83 -2.87
CA ALA A 52 3.34 3.26 -2.47
C ALA A 52 3.88 4.39 -3.38
N GLU A 53 3.67 4.28 -4.69
CA GLU A 53 4.04 5.30 -5.69
C GLU A 53 3.35 6.65 -5.40
N GLU A 54 2.07 6.64 -5.05
CA GLU A 54 1.34 7.86 -4.67
C GLU A 54 1.85 8.44 -3.34
N LEU A 55 2.14 7.58 -2.37
CA LEU A 55 2.75 7.98 -1.10
C LEU A 55 4.23 8.39 -1.25
N GLY A 56 4.88 8.08 -2.37
CA GLY A 56 6.29 8.39 -2.62
C GLY A 56 7.25 7.56 -1.79
N VAL A 57 6.83 6.34 -1.42
CA VAL A 57 7.62 5.38 -0.63
C VAL A 57 7.67 4.05 -1.38
N THR A 58 8.47 3.09 -0.92
CA THR A 58 8.43 1.73 -1.48
C THR A 58 7.34 0.90 -0.79
N PRO A 59 6.74 -0.11 -1.47
CA PRO A 59 5.76 -0.98 -0.85
C PRO A 59 6.35 -1.76 0.34
N GLU A 60 7.66 -1.98 0.36
CA GLU A 60 8.39 -2.62 1.47
C GLU A 60 8.43 -1.75 2.73
N GLN A 61 8.35 -0.41 2.60
CA GLN A 61 8.25 0.49 3.75
C GLN A 61 6.86 0.47 4.39
N ILE A 62 5.83 0.20 3.59
CA ILE A 62 4.43 0.13 4.05
C ILE A 62 4.11 -1.28 4.58
N TRP A 63 4.58 -2.32 3.87
CA TRP A 63 4.35 -3.72 4.20
C TRP A 63 5.65 -4.52 4.34
N PRO A 64 6.54 -4.15 5.28
CA PRO A 64 7.80 -4.88 5.48
C PRO A 64 7.60 -6.37 5.75
N SER A 65 6.51 -6.77 6.41
CA SER A 65 6.18 -8.19 6.65
C SER A 65 6.01 -8.99 5.36
N ARG A 66 5.54 -8.35 4.28
CA ARG A 66 5.25 -9.03 3.00
C ARG A 66 6.46 -9.17 2.10
N TYR A 67 7.47 -8.31 2.26
CA TYR A 67 8.62 -8.21 1.34
C TYR A 67 9.95 -8.61 1.97
N ARG A 68 10.09 -8.54 3.30
CA ARG A 68 11.32 -8.95 3.97
C ARG A 68 11.43 -10.48 3.90
N LYS A 69 12.40 -10.97 3.12
CA LYS A 69 12.75 -12.40 3.13
C LYS A 69 13.23 -12.78 4.54
N PRO A 70 12.89 -13.97 5.05
CA PRO A 70 13.51 -14.46 6.27
C PRO A 70 15.01 -14.56 6.00
N GLU A 71 15.81 -13.78 6.72
CA GLU A 71 17.25 -14.00 6.80
C GLU A 71 17.43 -15.39 7.42
N TYR A 72 17.80 -16.37 6.58
CA TYR A 72 18.32 -17.63 7.07
C TYR A 72 19.66 -17.30 7.74
N ARG A 73 19.67 -17.38 9.07
CA ARG A 73 20.89 -17.37 9.88
C ARG A 73 21.35 -18.79 10.11
#